data_AF-A0A9D7UHI6-F1
#
_entry.id   AF-A0A9D7UHI6-F1
#
_cell.length_a   1.000
_cell.length_b   1.000
_cell.length_c   1.000
_cell.angle_alpha   90.00
_cell.angle_beta   90.00
_cell.angle_gamma   90.00
#
_symmetry.space_group_name_H-M   'P 1'
#
loop_
_entity.id
_entity.type
_entity.pdbx_description
1 polymer ?
#
loop_
_entity_poly.entity_id
_entity_poly.type
_entity_poly.pdbx_seq_one_letter_code
_entity_poly.pdbx_strand_id
1 'polypeptide(L)'
;RGATLMLRSRREHTAALPEVALERPVSASSEEADPFGRNTREAMLNGAFYGVRGLVRALVERYAEAYQAYPRVVATGGDAPLLFEGDDLVEVIVPDLALRGIAACCRAAIEGADLPPNGEASGGCAHDGCGCRPVRHTRHERKP
;
A
#
# COMPACT_ATOMS: atom_id res chain seq x y z
N ARG A 1 10.05 7.23 -3.27
CA ARG A 1 11.03 6.44 -2.50
C ARG A 1 11.14 6.99 -1.07
N GLY A 2 10.14 6.72 -0.22
CA GLY A 2 10.04 7.34 1.11
C GLY A 2 10.99 6.71 2.12
N ALA A 3 11.02 5.37 2.16
CA ALA A 3 11.87 4.62 3.08
C ALA A 3 13.38 4.83 2.81
N THR A 4 13.79 4.90 1.55
CA THR A 4 15.18 5.22 1.18
C THR A 4 15.58 6.62 1.64
N LEU A 5 14.68 7.61 1.52
CA LEU A 5 14.96 8.97 1.99
C LEU A 5 15.12 9.02 3.51
N MET A 6 14.32 8.27 4.27
CA MET A 6 14.47 8.17 5.73
C MET A 6 15.86 7.64 6.13
N LEU A 7 16.35 6.58 5.46
CA LEU A 7 17.68 6.02 5.73
C LEU A 7 18.80 6.98 5.35
N ARG A 8 18.66 7.65 4.20
CA ARG A 8 19.61 8.67 3.71
C ARG A 8 19.69 9.88 4.65
N SER A 9 18.55 10.38 5.12
CA SER A 9 18.49 11.55 6.02
C SER A 9 19.25 11.32 7.34
N ARG A 10 19.13 10.12 7.92
CA ARG A 10 19.88 9.74 9.13
C ARG A 10 21.38 9.82 8.92
N ARG A 11 21.86 9.35 7.76
CA ARG A 11 23.27 9.43 7.37
C ARG A 11 23.75 10.87 7.23
N GLU A 12 22.96 11.71 6.58
CA GLU A 12 23.34 13.09 6.27
C GLU A 12 23.26 14.03 7.48
N HIS A 13 22.45 13.70 8.49
CA HIS A 13 22.21 14.56 9.66
C HIS A 13 22.63 13.95 11.01
N THR A 14 23.45 12.90 11.01
CA THR A 14 24.07 12.37 12.24
C THR A 14 25.54 12.01 12.00
N ALA A 15 26.39 12.21 13.02
CA ALA A 15 27.84 12.08 12.87
C ALA A 15 28.36 10.63 12.72
N ALA A 16 27.58 9.63 13.14
CA ALA A 16 28.11 8.27 13.35
C ALA A 16 27.30 7.15 12.66
N LEU A 17 26.19 7.47 11.98
CA LEU A 17 25.36 6.41 11.38
C LEU A 17 25.93 5.92 10.05
N PRO A 18 25.86 4.59 9.76
CA PRO A 18 26.29 4.00 8.49
C PRO A 18 25.23 4.12 7.40
N GLU A 19 25.63 3.94 6.14
CA GLU A 19 24.70 3.94 5.00
C GLU A 19 24.11 2.58 4.88
N VAL A 20 22.80 2.61 4.79
CA VAL A 20 21.98 1.43 4.83
C VAL A 20 21.09 1.53 3.61
N ALA A 21 21.29 0.61 2.67
CA ALA A 21 20.36 0.42 1.59
C ALA A 21 19.05 -0.15 2.15
N LEU A 22 17.94 0.24 1.54
CA LEU A 22 16.65 -0.35 1.89
C LEU A 22 16.60 -1.78 1.34
N GLU A 23 16.51 -2.73 2.25
CA GLU A 23 16.48 -4.17 1.98
C GLU A 23 15.38 -4.80 2.84
N ARG A 24 14.94 -6.03 2.50
CA ARG A 24 14.04 -6.78 3.37
C ARG A 24 14.84 -7.24 4.60
N PRO A 25 14.44 -6.88 5.83
CA PRO A 25 15.13 -7.33 7.02
C PRO A 25 15.15 -8.85 7.11
N VAL A 26 16.21 -9.41 7.70
CA VAL A 26 16.24 -10.84 8.09
C VAL A 26 15.03 -11.14 8.97
N SER A 27 14.62 -10.17 9.79
CA SER A 27 13.47 -10.33 10.66
C SER A 27 12.11 -10.37 9.98
N ALA A 28 12.03 -10.01 8.71
CA ALA A 28 10.82 -10.17 7.91
C ALA A 28 10.76 -11.53 7.19
N SER A 29 11.79 -12.38 7.31
CA SER A 29 11.91 -13.65 6.58
C SER A 29 11.89 -14.91 7.44
N SER A 30 12.10 -14.79 8.75
CA SER A 30 12.05 -15.90 9.71
C SER A 30 10.96 -15.67 10.75
N GLU A 31 10.12 -16.68 11.00
CA GLU A 31 8.99 -16.60 11.95
C GLU A 31 9.42 -16.29 13.40
N GLU A 32 10.68 -16.56 13.73
CA GLU A 32 11.27 -16.36 15.08
C GLU A 32 12.06 -15.05 15.20
N ALA A 33 11.91 -14.13 14.27
CA ALA A 33 12.82 -13.01 14.23
C ALA A 33 12.61 -11.96 15.31
N ASP A 34 13.72 -11.56 15.90
CA ASP A 34 13.79 -10.45 16.83
C ASP A 34 13.38 -9.13 16.14
N PRO A 35 12.34 -8.43 16.65
CA PRO A 35 11.97 -7.10 16.14
C PRO A 35 13.09 -6.07 16.38
N PHE A 36 13.96 -6.31 17.36
CA PHE A 36 15.09 -5.45 17.69
C PHE A 36 16.31 -5.78 16.84
N GLY A 37 16.94 -4.76 16.27
CA GLY A 37 18.21 -4.93 15.56
C GLY A 37 19.36 -5.17 16.54
N ARG A 38 20.26 -6.11 16.24
CA ARG A 38 21.42 -6.44 17.09
C ARG A 38 22.61 -5.51 16.88
N ASN A 39 22.53 -4.67 15.86
CA ASN A 39 23.50 -3.62 15.57
C ASN A 39 22.80 -2.39 14.97
N THR A 40 23.51 -1.27 14.90
CA THR A 40 22.98 0.01 14.41
C THR A 40 22.42 -0.08 12.99
N ARG A 41 23.05 -0.86 12.10
CA ARG A 41 22.57 -1.06 10.72
C ARG A 41 21.20 -1.72 10.72
N GLU A 42 21.06 -2.82 11.45
CA GLU A 42 19.80 -3.55 11.60
C GLU A 42 18.72 -2.71 12.27
N ALA A 43 19.06 -1.99 13.35
CA ALA A 43 18.10 -1.12 14.02
C ALA A 43 17.56 -0.02 13.09
N MET A 44 18.43 0.58 12.27
CA MET A 44 18.01 1.57 11.27
C MET A 44 17.13 0.96 10.18
N LEU A 45 17.52 -0.21 9.67
CA LEU A 45 16.80 -0.93 8.62
C LEU A 45 15.41 -1.36 9.09
N ASN A 46 15.34 -2.04 10.24
CA ASN A 46 14.08 -2.46 10.87
C ASN A 46 13.18 -1.26 11.12
N GLY A 47 13.73 -0.18 11.69
CA GLY A 47 12.97 1.03 11.97
C GLY A 47 12.39 1.68 10.71
N ALA A 48 13.11 1.70 9.59
CA ALA A 48 12.60 2.24 8.33
C ALA A 48 11.56 1.29 7.69
N PHE A 49 11.84 -0.01 7.66
CA PHE A 49 10.99 -1.02 7.04
C PHE A 49 9.64 -1.16 7.78
N TYR A 50 9.68 -1.45 9.08
CA TYR A 50 8.46 -1.61 9.89
C TYR A 50 7.79 -0.27 10.19
N GLY A 51 8.56 0.81 10.29
CA GLY A 51 8.00 2.15 10.49
C GLY A 51 7.08 2.58 9.36
N VAL A 52 7.47 2.33 8.10
CA VAL A 52 6.61 2.64 6.95
C VAL A 52 5.37 1.72 6.91
N ARG A 53 5.53 0.42 7.18
CA ARG A 53 4.37 -0.50 7.23
C ARG A 53 3.39 -0.12 8.34
N GLY A 54 3.89 0.21 9.53
CA GLY A 54 3.08 0.67 10.66
C GLY A 54 2.37 2.00 10.39
N LEU A 55 3.06 2.95 9.74
CA LEU A 55 2.44 4.21 9.32
C LEU A 55 1.26 3.97 8.36
N VAL A 56 1.46 3.14 7.34
CA VAL A 56 0.40 2.83 6.37
C VAL A 56 -0.76 2.11 7.05
N ARG A 57 -0.49 1.12 7.92
CA ARG A 57 -1.52 0.43 8.70
C ARG A 57 -2.37 1.38 9.53
N ALA A 58 -1.73 2.26 10.31
CA ALA A 58 -2.43 3.23 11.15
C ALA A 58 -3.30 4.20 10.33
N LEU A 59 -2.84 4.60 9.12
CA LEU A 59 -3.62 5.44 8.21
C LEU A 59 -4.82 4.68 7.64
N VAL A 60 -4.63 3.44 7.20
CA VAL A 60 -5.73 2.61 6.67
C VAL A 60 -6.77 2.35 7.74
N GLU A 61 -6.37 2.03 8.97
CA GLU A 61 -7.27 1.84 10.11
C GLU A 61 -8.11 3.11 10.37
N ARG A 62 -7.46 4.27 10.39
CA ARG A 62 -8.15 5.56 10.56
C ARG A 62 -9.16 5.84 9.43
N TYR A 63 -8.86 5.45 8.20
CA TYR A 63 -9.80 5.56 7.09
C TYR A 63 -10.93 4.52 7.17
N ALA A 64 -10.62 3.31 7.59
CA ALA A 64 -11.61 2.25 7.77
C ALA A 64 -12.63 2.62 8.86
N GLU A 65 -12.18 3.25 9.95
CA GLU A 65 -13.06 3.81 10.97
C GLU A 65 -13.97 4.90 10.40
N ALA A 66 -13.44 5.85 9.63
CA ALA A 66 -14.26 6.91 9.04
C ALA A 66 -15.26 6.36 8.00
N TYR A 67 -14.87 5.35 7.22
CA TYR A 67 -15.67 4.75 6.16
C TYR A 67 -16.61 3.63 6.67
N GLN A 68 -16.44 3.18 7.92
CA GLN A 68 -17.18 2.06 8.54
C GLN A 68 -17.01 0.71 7.79
N ALA A 69 -15.95 0.58 7.02
CA ALA A 69 -15.56 -0.65 6.33
C ALA A 69 -14.08 -0.61 5.98
N TYR A 70 -13.44 -1.79 5.90
CA TYR A 70 -12.04 -1.85 5.48
C TYR A 70 -11.93 -1.55 3.97
N PRO A 71 -11.21 -0.49 3.56
CA PRO A 71 -11.06 -0.19 2.16
C PRO A 71 -10.11 -1.20 1.51
N ARG A 72 -10.27 -1.35 0.20
CA ARG A 72 -9.30 -2.08 -0.61
C ARG A 72 -7.98 -1.31 -0.69
N VAL A 73 -6.89 -1.92 -0.24
CA VAL A 73 -5.56 -1.29 -0.23
C VAL A 73 -4.75 -1.76 -1.44
N VAL A 74 -4.38 -0.81 -2.30
CA VAL A 74 -3.54 -1.03 -3.48
C VAL A 74 -2.20 -0.33 -3.28
N ALA A 75 -1.09 -1.06 -3.35
CA ALA A 75 0.24 -0.47 -3.28
C ALA A 75 0.82 -0.23 -4.68
N THR A 76 1.53 0.87 -4.85
CA THR A 76 2.21 1.24 -6.11
C THR A 76 3.57 1.89 -5.84
N GLY A 77 4.35 2.09 -6.89
CA GLY A 77 5.70 2.63 -6.83
C GLY A 77 6.79 1.57 -6.64
N GLY A 78 8.04 1.99 -6.82
CA GLY A 78 9.19 1.06 -6.89
C GLY A 78 9.52 0.34 -5.59
N ASP A 79 9.17 0.90 -4.43
CA ASP A 79 9.47 0.28 -3.13
C ASP A 79 8.34 -0.66 -2.65
N ALA A 80 7.19 -0.68 -3.35
CA ALA A 80 6.01 -1.41 -2.92
C ALA A 80 6.23 -2.93 -2.82
N PRO A 81 6.85 -3.61 -3.80
CA PRO A 81 7.15 -5.04 -3.67
C PRO A 81 8.01 -5.33 -2.45
N LEU A 82 9.08 -4.57 -2.25
CA LEU A 82 9.98 -4.77 -1.13
C LEU A 82 9.28 -4.67 0.23
N LEU A 83 8.43 -3.64 0.40
CA LEU A 83 7.79 -3.31 1.67
C LEU A 83 6.57 -4.19 1.97
N PHE A 84 5.75 -4.50 0.97
CA PHE A 84 4.40 -5.04 1.15
C PHE A 84 4.16 -6.42 0.53
N GLU A 85 5.14 -7.00 -0.17
CA GLU A 85 5.00 -8.38 -0.63
C GLU A 85 4.88 -9.33 0.57
N GLY A 86 3.78 -10.07 0.62
CA GLY A 86 3.41 -10.93 1.74
C GLY A 86 2.91 -10.17 2.99
N ASP A 87 2.51 -8.90 2.88
CA ASP A 87 1.82 -8.17 3.95
C ASP A 87 0.30 -8.32 3.83
N ASP A 88 -0.38 -8.62 4.94
CA ASP A 88 -1.83 -8.85 4.97
C ASP A 88 -2.68 -7.58 4.75
N LEU A 89 -2.08 -6.39 4.85
CA LEU A 89 -2.74 -5.11 4.63
C LEU A 89 -2.99 -4.84 3.16
N VAL A 90 -2.06 -5.25 2.28
CA VAL A 90 -2.06 -4.88 0.86
C VAL A 90 -2.59 -6.04 0.03
N GLU A 91 -3.74 -5.82 -0.62
CA GLU A 91 -4.36 -6.85 -1.44
C GLU A 91 -3.68 -7.04 -2.79
N VAL A 92 -3.16 -5.96 -3.38
CA VAL A 92 -2.52 -6.00 -4.69
C VAL A 92 -1.47 -4.92 -4.85
N ILE A 93 -0.37 -5.28 -5.51
CA ILE A 93 0.71 -4.38 -5.89
C ILE A 93 0.62 -4.12 -7.40
N VAL A 94 0.49 -2.85 -7.79
CA VAL A 94 0.41 -2.40 -9.19
C VAL A 94 1.54 -1.41 -9.47
N PRO A 95 2.72 -1.86 -9.95
CA PRO A 95 3.91 -1.01 -10.10
C PRO A 95 3.72 0.18 -11.05
N ASP A 96 2.90 0.01 -12.07
CA ASP A 96 2.69 0.93 -13.19
C ASP A 96 1.36 1.69 -13.10
N LEU A 97 0.74 1.77 -11.91
CA LEU A 97 -0.58 2.36 -11.71
C LEU A 97 -0.69 3.78 -12.28
N ALA A 98 0.33 4.62 -12.06
CA ALA A 98 0.36 5.98 -12.61
C ALA A 98 0.37 6.00 -14.15
N LEU A 99 1.12 5.10 -14.77
CA LEU A 99 1.20 5.00 -16.23
C LEU A 99 -0.13 4.53 -16.83
N ARG A 100 -0.81 3.59 -16.15
CA ARG A 100 -2.17 3.16 -16.52
C ARG A 100 -3.17 4.31 -16.44
N GLY A 101 -3.06 5.14 -15.39
CA GLY A 101 -3.86 6.35 -15.24
C GLY A 101 -3.64 7.34 -16.38
N ILE A 102 -2.38 7.65 -16.70
CA ILE A 102 -2.05 8.53 -17.85
C ILE A 102 -2.62 7.97 -19.15
N ALA A 103 -2.42 6.67 -19.42
CA ALA A 103 -2.94 6.04 -20.62
C ALA A 103 -4.47 6.08 -20.70
N ALA A 104 -5.17 5.92 -19.57
CA ALA A 104 -6.62 6.04 -19.50
C ALA A 104 -7.09 7.48 -19.78
N CYS A 105 -6.44 8.48 -19.17
CA CYS A 105 -6.75 9.89 -19.43
C CYS A 105 -6.51 10.27 -20.90
N CYS A 106 -5.40 9.82 -21.49
CA CYS A 106 -5.10 10.08 -22.90
C CYS A 106 -6.13 9.45 -23.84
N ARG A 107 -6.55 8.20 -23.59
CA ARG A 107 -7.62 7.57 -24.39
C ARG A 107 -8.92 8.35 -24.32
N ALA A 108 -9.37 8.71 -23.11
CA ALA A 108 -10.60 9.50 -22.94
C ALA A 108 -10.54 10.84 -23.68
N ALA A 109 -9.39 11.54 -23.62
CA ALA A 109 -9.20 12.81 -24.30
C ALA A 109 -9.21 12.69 -25.84
N ILE A 110 -8.68 11.59 -26.38
CA ILE A 110 -8.65 11.33 -27.84
C ILE A 110 -10.02 10.88 -28.35
N GLU A 111 -10.73 10.07 -27.57
CA GLU A 111 -12.04 9.50 -27.93
C GLU A 111 -13.20 10.48 -27.71
N GLY A 112 -12.93 11.68 -27.16
CA GLY A 112 -13.95 12.68 -26.85
C GLY A 112 -14.93 12.23 -25.76
N ALA A 113 -14.55 11.25 -24.95
CA ALA A 113 -15.36 10.75 -23.86
C ALA A 113 -15.30 11.75 -22.71
N ASP A 114 -16.43 12.43 -22.46
CA ASP A 114 -16.63 13.19 -21.23
C ASP A 114 -16.35 12.25 -20.04
N LEU A 115 -15.29 12.52 -19.27
CA LEU A 115 -15.02 11.79 -18.05
C LEU A 115 -16.20 12.09 -17.12
N PRO A 116 -16.96 11.08 -16.64
CA PRO A 116 -18.07 11.36 -15.74
C PRO A 116 -17.53 12.11 -14.51
N PRO A 117 -18.17 13.22 -14.10
CA PRO A 117 -17.73 13.96 -12.94
C PRO A 117 -17.94 13.08 -11.71
N ASN A 118 -16.81 12.56 -11.20
CA ASN A 118 -16.68 11.78 -9.98
C ASN A 118 -17.20 10.33 -10.03
N GLY A 119 -16.28 9.38 -10.22
CA GLY A 119 -16.19 8.17 -9.38
C GLY A 119 -17.39 7.23 -9.25
N GLU A 120 -18.46 7.34 -10.05
CA GLU A 120 -19.49 6.33 -10.13
C GLU A 120 -18.96 5.15 -10.94
N ALA A 121 -18.21 4.27 -10.27
CA ALA A 121 -18.12 2.88 -10.68
C ALA A 121 -19.54 2.32 -10.59
N SER A 122 -20.27 2.38 -11.70
CA SER A 122 -21.54 1.68 -11.86
C SER A 122 -21.30 0.22 -11.51
N GLY A 123 -21.86 -0.18 -10.37
CA GLY A 123 -21.94 -1.56 -9.96
C GLY A 123 -22.69 -2.32 -11.04
N GLY A 124 -21.96 -3.06 -11.85
CA GLY A 124 -22.50 -3.80 -12.97
C GLY A 124 -21.42 -4.64 -13.62
N CYS A 125 -21.05 -5.75 -12.99
CA CYS A 125 -20.32 -6.80 -13.70
C CYS A 125 -21.32 -7.46 -14.66
N ALA A 126 -21.46 -6.90 -15.87
CA ALA A 126 -22.15 -7.51 -17.00
C ALA A 126 -21.13 -8.21 -17.89
N HIS A 127 -20.46 -9.22 -17.35
CA HIS A 127 -19.74 -10.20 -18.16
C HIS A 127 -20.08 -11.59 -17.64
N ASP A 128 -20.94 -12.27 -18.40
CA ASP A 128 -21.29 -13.67 -18.23
C ASP A 128 -20.00 -14.52 -18.34
N GLY A 129 -19.32 -14.77 -17.22
CA GLY A 129 -18.12 -15.62 -17.18
C GLY A 129 -17.09 -15.32 -16.09
N CYS A 130 -17.13 -14.17 -15.42
CA CYS A 130 -16.28 -13.94 -14.24
C CYS A 130 -16.88 -14.72 -13.06
N GLY A 131 -16.22 -15.77 -12.59
CA GLY A 131 -16.58 -16.57 -11.39
C GLY A 131 -16.50 -15.78 -10.06
N CYS A 132 -16.85 -14.51 -10.12
CA CYS A 132 -16.68 -13.50 -9.11
C CYS A 132 -17.99 -13.47 -8.32
N ARG A 133 -18.06 -14.22 -7.21
CA ARG A 133 -19.27 -14.32 -6.39
C ARG A 133 -19.71 -12.93 -5.93
N PRO A 134 -20.99 -12.56 -6.08
CA PRO A 134 -21.50 -11.29 -5.57
C PRO A 134 -21.43 -11.29 -4.05
N VAL A 135 -20.74 -10.31 -3.48
CA VAL A 135 -20.74 -10.05 -2.05
C VAL A 135 -22.12 -9.53 -1.67
N ARG A 136 -22.92 -10.37 -1.00
CA ARG A 136 -24.22 -9.97 -0.47
C ARG A 136 -23.98 -8.97 0.66
N HIS A 137 -24.25 -7.69 0.43
CA HIS A 137 -24.39 -6.72 1.52
C HIS A 137 -25.64 -7.09 2.33
N THR A 138 -25.46 -7.80 3.44
CA THR A 138 -26.50 -7.94 4.45
C THR A 138 -26.62 -6.59 5.18
N ARG A 139 -27.62 -5.81 4.78
CA ARG A 139 -28.03 -4.59 5.48
C ARG A 139 -28.61 -5.02 6.83
N HIS A 140 -27.81 -4.94 7.89
CA HIS A 140 -28.29 -5.22 9.23
C HIS A 140 -29.17 -4.04 9.67
N GLU A 141 -30.48 -4.21 9.56
CA GLU A 141 -31.46 -3.30 10.12
C GLU A 141 -31.26 -3.23 11.65
N ARG A 142 -30.94 -2.03 12.17
CA ARG A 142 -31.01 -1.77 13.60
C ARG A 142 -32.48 -1.49 13.93
N LYS A 143 -33.10 -2.39 14.71
CA LYS A 143 -34.37 -2.15 15.40
C LYS A 143 -34.18 -1.08 16.50
N PRO A 144 -35.26 -0.39 16.91
CA PRO A 144 -35.24 0.96 17.47
C PRO A 144 -34.57 1.08 18.84
#